data_AF-A0A938IUA4-F1
#
_entry.id   AF-A0A938IUA4-F1
#
_cell.length_a   1.000
_cell.length_b   1.000
_cell.length_c   1.000
_cell.angle_alpha   90.00
_cell.angle_beta   90.00
_cell.angle_gamma   90.00
#
_symmetry.space_group_name_H-M   'P 1'
#
loop_
_entity.id
_entity.type
_entity.pdbx_description
1 polymer ?
#
loop_
_entity_poly.entity_id
_entity_poly.type
_entity_poly.pdbx_seq_one_letter_code
_entity_poly.pdbx_strand_id
1 'polypeptide(L)'
;MTIEVSCGTCGRGWAVAEELAGRPIACPGCGAAIPVPPAPGAAAGAPRQPEVVLTLSQAGALANLRMAAVFNIVAGIVSVLMAGLLVFYAVMFATMGMRTEMPLDSPPVFKILIGFSAVAALLSLASGAVQILGGTYLAMRRPGARTLGLIAGFASCVSVWGYCVYPLCLAAGIYTVIVLFRRETREMLEASAG
;
A
#
# COMPACT_ATOMS: atom_id res chain seq x y z
N MET A 1 -41.07 18.61 -22.19
CA MET A 1 -41.00 19.31 -23.50
C MET A 1 -39.75 18.83 -24.23
N THR A 2 -39.48 19.32 -25.44
CA THR A 2 -38.26 18.95 -26.20
C THR A 2 -37.38 20.16 -26.43
N ILE A 3 -36.06 19.98 -26.32
CA ILE A 3 -35.04 21.00 -26.56
C ILE A 3 -34.36 20.69 -27.89
N GLU A 4 -34.31 21.65 -28.80
CA GLU A 4 -33.55 21.50 -30.05
C GLU A 4 -32.06 21.74 -29.78
N VAL A 5 -31.23 20.78 -30.19
CA VAL A 5 -29.77 20.83 -30.00
C VAL A 5 -29.11 20.53 -31.34
N SER A 6 -28.07 21.28 -31.69
CA SER A 6 -27.26 21.08 -32.88
C SER A 6 -25.85 20.62 -32.53
N CYS A 7 -25.34 19.64 -33.29
CA CYS A 7 -23.98 19.15 -33.13
C CYS A 7 -22.97 20.13 -33.75
N GLY A 8 -22.06 20.67 -32.93
CA GLY A 8 -20.98 21.53 -33.42
C GLY A 8 -19.96 20.82 -34.33
N THR A 9 -19.89 19.49 -34.30
CA THR A 9 -18.94 18.71 -35.12
C THR A 9 -19.51 18.31 -36.48
N CYS A 10 -20.73 17.77 -36.53
CA CYS A 10 -21.34 17.27 -37.76
C CYS A 10 -22.51 18.11 -38.30
N GLY A 11 -22.93 19.16 -37.58
CA GLY A 11 -23.97 20.10 -38.01
C GLY A 11 -25.41 19.58 -37.92
N ARG A 12 -25.64 18.29 -37.61
CA ARG A 12 -27.00 17.75 -37.47
C ARG A 12 -27.70 18.31 -36.23
N GLY A 13 -28.96 18.70 -36.39
CA GLY A 13 -29.86 19.09 -35.30
C GLY A 13 -30.88 18.01 -34.98
N TRP A 14 -31.27 17.88 -33.71
CA TRP A 14 -32.36 17.00 -33.27
C TRP A 14 -33.01 17.51 -31.98
N ALA A 15 -34.20 17.00 -31.71
CA ALA A 15 -34.93 17.25 -30.49
C ALA A 15 -34.52 16.24 -29.40
N VAL A 16 -34.21 16.73 -28.21
CA VAL A 16 -33.87 15.92 -27.03
C VAL A 16 -34.95 16.11 -25.97
N ALA A 17 -35.29 15.05 -25.23
CA ALA A 17 -36.17 15.16 -24.07
C ALA A 17 -35.57 16.12 -23.03
N GLU A 18 -36.41 16.99 -22.46
CA GLU A 18 -36.04 17.97 -21.44
C GLU A 18 -35.41 17.34 -20.18
N GLU A 19 -35.71 16.06 -19.90
CA GLU A 19 -35.08 15.28 -18.81
C GLU A 19 -33.56 15.13 -18.94
N LEU A 20 -33.01 15.37 -20.15
CA LEU A 20 -31.58 15.34 -20.44
C LEU A 20 -30.92 16.72 -20.39
N ALA A 21 -31.66 17.78 -20.04
CA ALA A 21 -31.12 19.12 -19.89
C ALA A 21 -29.96 19.14 -18.87
N GLY A 22 -28.83 19.75 -19.26
CA GLY A 22 -27.62 19.81 -18.43
C GLY A 22 -26.79 18.52 -18.38
N ARG A 23 -27.16 17.45 -19.10
CA ARG A 23 -26.34 16.23 -19.24
C ARG A 23 -25.65 16.20 -20.61
N PRO A 24 -24.39 15.71 -20.69
CA PRO A 24 -23.76 15.47 -21.99
C PRO A 24 -24.40 14.23 -22.64
N ILE A 25 -24.74 14.33 -23.92
CA ILE A 25 -25.27 13.22 -24.72
C ILE A 25 -24.36 12.93 -25.91
N ALA A 26 -24.30 11.68 -26.37
CA ALA A 26 -23.56 11.32 -27.58
C ALA A 26 -24.37 11.69 -28.83
N CYS A 27 -23.72 12.31 -29.81
CA CYS A 27 -24.31 12.62 -31.10
C CYS A 27 -24.64 11.32 -31.85
N PRO A 28 -25.90 11.10 -32.29
CA PRO A 28 -26.26 9.92 -33.07
C PRO A 28 -25.60 9.89 -34.47
N GLY A 29 -25.05 11.02 -34.93
CA GLY A 29 -24.38 11.14 -36.22
C GLY A 29 -22.89 10.82 -36.21
N CYS A 30 -22.14 11.35 -35.24
CA CYS A 30 -20.67 11.22 -35.19
C CYS A 30 -20.13 10.68 -33.86
N GLY A 31 -20.98 10.42 -32.87
CA GLY A 31 -20.57 9.94 -31.55
C GLY A 31 -19.96 11.00 -30.62
N ALA A 32 -19.77 12.24 -31.07
CA ALA A 32 -19.22 13.31 -30.23
C ALA A 32 -20.14 13.63 -29.04
N ALA A 33 -19.56 13.86 -27.86
CA ALA A 33 -20.30 14.30 -26.68
C ALA A 33 -20.71 15.78 -26.81
N ILE A 34 -22.00 16.07 -26.67
CA ILE A 34 -22.56 17.42 -26.80
C ILE A 34 -23.21 17.84 -25.48
N PRO A 35 -22.89 19.03 -24.95
CA PRO A 35 -23.57 19.56 -23.78
C PRO A 35 -25.00 20.02 -24.15
N VAL A 36 -26.01 19.49 -23.46
CA VAL A 36 -27.40 19.97 -23.59
C VAL A 36 -27.60 21.19 -22.68
N PRO A 37 -28.10 22.33 -23.18
CA PRO A 37 -28.35 23.52 -22.36
C PRO A 37 -29.29 23.23 -21.17
N PRO A 38 -29.10 23.89 -20.01
CA PRO A 38 -30.02 23.76 -18.89
C PRO A 38 -31.38 24.39 -19.23
N ALA A 39 -32.47 23.80 -18.72
CA ALA A 39 -33.82 24.30 -18.95
C ALA A 39 -33.99 25.70 -18.33
N PRO A 40 -34.54 26.68 -19.08
CA PRO A 40 -34.78 28.03 -18.57
C PRO A 40 -35.83 27.97 -17.44
N GLY A 41 -35.38 28.08 -16.19
CA GLY A 41 -36.22 27.94 -15.00
C GLY A 41 -35.74 26.89 -14.00
N ALA A 42 -34.81 26.01 -14.41
CA ALA A 42 -33.99 25.27 -13.46
C ALA A 42 -33.01 26.26 -12.82
N ALA A 43 -33.48 26.98 -11.80
CA ALA A 43 -32.65 27.81 -10.94
C ALA A 43 -31.38 27.03 -10.64
N ALA A 44 -30.24 27.66 -10.93
CA ALA A 44 -28.90 27.10 -10.80
C ALA A 44 -28.74 26.42 -9.42
N GLY A 45 -29.13 25.15 -9.36
CA GLY A 45 -28.69 24.21 -8.37
C GLY A 45 -27.23 24.01 -8.70
N ALA A 46 -26.42 24.95 -8.21
CA ALA A 46 -24.97 24.91 -8.30
C ALA A 46 -24.58 23.45 -8.06
N PRO A 47 -23.77 22.83 -8.94
CA PRO A 47 -23.31 21.47 -8.71
C PRO A 47 -22.70 21.42 -7.32
N ARG A 48 -23.48 20.93 -6.34
CA ARG A 48 -23.04 20.80 -4.94
C ARG A 48 -21.93 19.78 -5.02
N GLN A 49 -20.75 20.32 -4.85
CA GLN A 49 -19.55 19.78 -5.43
C GLN A 49 -19.25 18.39 -4.85
N PRO A 50 -18.68 17.48 -5.65
CA PRO A 50 -17.92 16.34 -5.13
C PRO A 50 -16.66 16.76 -4.33
N GLU A 51 -16.34 18.05 -4.28
CA GLU A 51 -15.11 18.60 -3.70
C GLU A 51 -14.98 18.39 -2.19
N VAL A 52 -16.05 18.54 -1.41
CA VAL A 52 -15.99 18.33 0.06
C VAL A 52 -15.86 16.84 0.41
N VAL A 53 -16.49 15.95 -0.35
CA VAL A 53 -16.39 14.49 -0.14
C VAL A 53 -14.97 13.99 -0.43
N LEU A 54 -14.29 14.58 -1.42
CA LEU A 54 -12.93 14.19 -1.80
C LEU A 54 -11.91 14.48 -0.69
N THR A 55 -12.04 15.61 0.01
CA THR A 55 -11.09 16.00 1.07
C THR A 55 -11.12 15.09 2.30
N LEU A 56 -12.32 14.66 2.73
CA LEU A 56 -12.49 13.73 3.85
C LEU A 56 -11.98 12.32 3.50
N SER A 57 -12.25 11.84 2.28
CA SER A 57 -11.72 10.56 1.79
C SER A 57 -10.18 10.60 1.70
N GLN A 58 -9.60 11.69 1.17
CA GLN A 58 -8.14 11.86 1.11
C GLN A 58 -7.48 11.89 2.48
N ALA A 59 -8.08 12.57 3.47
CA ALA A 59 -7.57 12.59 4.84
C ALA A 59 -7.53 11.17 5.45
N GLY A 60 -8.58 10.38 5.22
CA GLY A 60 -8.65 8.98 5.66
C GLY A 60 -7.61 8.08 4.97
N ALA A 61 -7.46 8.22 3.65
CA ALA A 61 -6.46 7.47 2.88
C ALA A 61 -5.04 7.80 3.35
N LEU A 62 -4.75 9.06 3.65
CA LEU A 62 -3.46 9.48 4.18
C LEU A 62 -3.18 8.92 5.59
N ALA A 63 -4.18 8.94 6.47
CA ALA A 63 -4.04 8.36 7.80
C ALA A 63 -3.72 6.85 7.72
N ASN A 64 -4.42 6.12 6.86
CA ASN A 64 -4.17 4.69 6.62
C ASN A 64 -2.75 4.44 6.05
N LEU A 65 -2.31 5.25 5.09
CA LEU A 65 -0.95 5.14 4.53
C LEU A 65 0.12 5.37 5.61
N ARG A 66 -0.06 6.39 6.46
CA ARG A 66 0.85 6.68 7.58
C ARG A 66 0.89 5.54 8.59
N MET A 67 -0.27 4.99 8.95
CA MET A 67 -0.35 3.84 9.85
C MET A 67 0.37 2.62 9.26
N ALA A 68 0.16 2.31 7.97
CA ALA A 68 0.88 1.22 7.29
C ALA A 68 2.40 1.45 7.29
N ALA A 69 2.85 2.68 7.03
CA ALA A 69 4.27 3.05 7.10
C ALA A 69 4.86 2.81 8.50
N VAL A 70 4.18 3.29 9.55
CA VAL A 70 4.60 3.10 10.94
C VAL A 70 4.65 1.63 11.31
N PHE A 71 3.64 0.84 10.93
CA PHE A 71 3.63 -0.59 11.21
C PHE A 71 4.82 -1.34 10.58
N ASN A 72 5.15 -1.04 9.31
CA ASN A 72 6.33 -1.65 8.67
C ASN A 72 7.64 -1.22 9.34
N ILE A 73 7.78 0.05 9.72
CA ILE A 73 8.99 0.53 10.40
C ILE A 73 9.15 -0.17 11.75
N VAL A 74 8.10 -0.22 12.56
CA VAL A 74 8.12 -0.86 13.88
C VAL A 74 8.39 -2.36 13.75
N ALA A 75 7.69 -3.05 12.84
CA ALA A 75 7.92 -4.47 12.58
C ALA A 75 9.36 -4.76 12.12
N GLY A 76 9.90 -3.89 11.26
CA GLY A 76 11.28 -4.02 10.78
C GLY A 76 12.31 -3.79 11.88
N ILE A 77 12.13 -2.77 12.72
CA ILE A 77 13.00 -2.52 13.89
C ILE A 77 12.96 -3.71 14.85
N VAL A 78 11.78 -4.19 15.19
CA VAL A 78 11.63 -5.36 16.09
C VAL A 78 12.32 -6.59 15.49
N SER A 79 12.16 -6.81 14.18
CA SER A 79 12.83 -7.93 13.48
C SER A 79 14.35 -7.81 13.55
N VAL A 80 14.92 -6.62 13.28
CA VAL A 80 16.36 -6.38 13.36
C VAL A 80 16.89 -6.57 14.77
N LEU A 81 16.18 -6.05 15.79
CA LEU A 81 16.56 -6.22 17.20
C LEU A 81 16.55 -7.68 17.62
N MET A 82 15.52 -8.44 17.24
CA MET A 82 15.45 -9.87 17.54
C MET A 82 16.57 -10.65 16.83
N ALA A 83 16.83 -10.37 15.55
CA ALA A 83 17.92 -10.98 14.82
C ALA A 83 19.29 -10.65 15.45
N GLY A 84 19.51 -9.39 15.84
CA GLY A 84 20.71 -8.96 16.55
C GLY A 84 20.88 -9.68 17.89
N LEU A 85 19.80 -9.83 18.66
CA LEU A 85 19.79 -10.57 19.93
C LEU A 85 20.15 -12.05 19.72
N LEU A 86 19.67 -12.67 18.64
CA LEU A 86 20.02 -14.06 18.31
C LEU A 86 21.47 -14.23 17.92
N VAL A 87 21.99 -13.34 17.08
CA VAL A 87 23.42 -13.32 16.74
C VAL A 87 24.24 -13.12 18.00
N PHE A 88 23.84 -12.19 18.87
CA PHE A 88 24.49 -11.95 20.16
C PHE A 88 24.52 -13.22 21.02
N TYR A 89 23.37 -13.89 21.21
CA TYR A 89 23.33 -15.15 21.95
C TYR A 89 24.20 -16.23 21.31
N ALA A 90 24.15 -16.40 19.98
CA ALA A 90 24.96 -17.39 19.28
C ALA A 90 26.47 -17.15 19.48
N VAL A 91 26.91 -15.89 19.38
CA VAL A 91 28.30 -15.49 19.64
C VAL A 91 28.65 -15.68 21.12
N MET A 92 27.77 -15.31 22.04
CA MET A 92 27.98 -15.50 23.48
C MET A 92 28.14 -16.98 23.82
N PHE A 93 27.30 -17.86 23.29
CA PHE A 93 27.41 -19.31 23.46
C PHE A 93 28.71 -19.87 22.84
N ALA A 94 29.14 -19.35 21.69
CA ALA A 94 30.39 -19.77 21.06
C ALA A 94 31.63 -19.31 21.84
N THR A 95 31.60 -18.11 22.44
CA THR A 95 32.77 -17.46 23.06
C THR A 95 32.90 -17.72 24.56
N MET A 96 31.79 -17.73 25.31
CA MET A 96 31.81 -17.98 26.76
C MET A 96 32.16 -19.43 27.09
N GLY A 97 32.24 -20.30 26.09
CA GLY A 97 32.68 -21.66 26.28
C GLY A 97 31.63 -22.43 27.06
N MET A 98 30.95 -23.30 26.35
CA MET A 98 30.74 -24.64 26.88
C MET A 98 32.13 -25.23 27.22
N ARG A 99 32.67 -24.83 28.37
CA ARG A 99 33.58 -25.62 29.20
C ARG A 99 32.81 -26.73 29.92
N THR A 100 31.51 -26.85 29.68
CA THR A 100 30.86 -28.16 29.76
C THR A 100 31.47 -28.97 28.64
N GLU A 101 32.30 -29.94 28.98
CA GLU A 101 32.84 -30.98 28.10
C GLU A 101 31.70 -31.58 27.26
N MET A 102 31.36 -30.92 26.16
CA MET A 102 30.43 -31.48 25.22
C MET A 102 31.24 -32.53 24.47
N PRO A 103 30.86 -33.81 24.57
CA PRO A 103 31.63 -34.89 23.99
C PRO A 103 31.93 -34.55 22.54
N LEU A 104 33.18 -34.75 22.15
CA LEU A 104 33.72 -34.38 20.83
C LEU A 104 32.90 -34.98 19.67
N ASP A 105 32.07 -35.99 19.97
CA ASP A 105 31.01 -36.57 19.13
C ASP A 105 29.65 -35.86 19.26
N SER A 106 29.63 -34.52 19.33
CA SER A 106 28.35 -33.80 19.21
C SER A 106 27.71 -34.18 17.86
N PRO A 107 26.48 -34.69 17.84
CA PRO A 107 25.87 -35.18 16.62
C PRO A 107 25.84 -34.07 15.56
N PRO A 108 26.01 -34.41 14.26
CA PRO A 108 26.05 -33.43 13.16
C PRO A 108 24.86 -32.46 13.15
N VAL A 109 23.74 -32.87 13.77
CA VAL A 109 22.53 -32.08 14.02
C VAL A 109 22.84 -30.72 14.69
N PHE A 110 23.75 -30.66 15.67
CA PHE A 110 24.02 -29.41 16.39
C PHE A 110 24.70 -28.36 15.50
N LYS A 111 25.65 -28.79 14.66
CA LYS A 111 26.32 -27.91 13.69
C LYS A 111 25.34 -27.42 12.62
N ILE A 112 24.44 -28.29 12.16
CA ILE A 112 23.37 -27.94 11.22
C ILE A 112 22.42 -26.91 11.84
N LEU A 113 22.04 -27.08 13.11
CA LEU A 113 21.15 -26.16 13.81
C LEU A 113 21.77 -24.77 13.97
N ILE A 114 23.06 -24.69 14.32
CA ILE A 114 23.79 -23.41 14.37
C ILE A 114 23.80 -22.75 12.99
N GLY A 115 24.15 -23.50 11.94
CA GLY A 115 24.14 -23.00 10.57
C GLY A 115 22.77 -22.45 10.15
N PHE A 116 21.70 -23.20 10.44
CA PHE A 116 20.32 -22.77 10.17
C PHE A 116 19.95 -21.50 10.93
N SER A 117 20.33 -21.39 12.21
CA SER A 117 20.06 -20.19 13.03
C SER A 117 20.75 -18.94 12.48
N ALA A 118 22.00 -19.08 11.97
CA ALA A 118 22.73 -17.99 11.36
C ALA A 118 22.06 -17.53 10.05
N VAL A 119 21.62 -18.47 9.20
CA VAL A 119 20.89 -18.15 7.97
C VAL A 119 19.55 -17.46 8.29
N ALA A 120 18.82 -17.97 9.29
CA ALA A 120 17.56 -17.36 9.72
C ALA A 120 17.77 -15.93 10.24
N ALA A 121 18.83 -15.67 11.02
CA ALA A 121 19.17 -14.34 11.48
C ALA A 121 19.50 -13.38 10.31
N LEU A 122 20.26 -13.83 9.31
CA LEU A 122 20.57 -13.03 8.12
C LEU A 122 19.32 -12.70 7.31
N LEU A 123 18.43 -13.67 7.10
CA LEU A 123 17.17 -13.46 6.41
C LEU A 123 16.27 -12.48 7.18
N SER A 124 16.24 -12.56 8.51
CA SER A 124 15.48 -11.64 9.37
C SER A 124 16.04 -10.22 9.36
N LEU A 125 17.37 -10.06 9.30
CA LEU A 125 18.00 -8.75 9.11
C LEU A 125 17.67 -8.16 7.74
N ALA A 126 17.76 -8.96 6.69
CA ALA A 126 17.44 -8.53 5.33
C ALA A 126 15.97 -8.13 5.21
N SER A 127 15.06 -8.93 5.76
CA SER A 127 13.62 -8.62 5.73
C SER A 127 13.29 -7.39 6.57
N GLY A 128 13.90 -7.24 7.75
CA GLY A 128 13.73 -6.06 8.60
C GLY A 128 14.23 -4.79 7.92
N ALA A 129 15.37 -4.84 7.23
CA ALA A 129 15.87 -3.72 6.43
C ALA A 129 14.89 -3.33 5.31
N VAL A 130 14.36 -4.32 4.57
CA VAL A 130 13.34 -4.10 3.53
C VAL A 130 12.07 -3.47 4.10
N GLN A 131 11.62 -3.92 5.27
CA GLN A 131 10.44 -3.35 5.96
C GLN A 131 10.67 -1.89 6.37
N ILE A 132 11.82 -1.57 6.96
CA ILE A 132 12.18 -0.20 7.35
C ILE A 132 12.24 0.70 6.11
N LEU A 133 12.90 0.24 5.04
CA LEU A 133 13.00 1.00 3.79
C LEU A 133 11.63 1.22 3.15
N GLY A 134 10.80 0.17 3.02
CA GLY A 134 9.46 0.28 2.46
C GLY A 134 8.55 1.20 3.29
N GLY A 135 8.56 1.07 4.61
CA GLY A 135 7.83 1.96 5.50
C GLY A 135 8.30 3.41 5.42
N THR A 136 9.61 3.64 5.33
CA THR A 136 10.19 4.99 5.18
C THR A 136 9.81 5.62 3.83
N TYR A 137 9.85 4.84 2.74
CA TYR A 137 9.42 5.29 1.42
C TYR A 137 7.93 5.63 1.38
N LEU A 138 7.09 4.81 2.03
CA LEU A 138 5.66 5.10 2.20
C LEU A 138 5.42 6.39 3.00
N ALA A 139 6.16 6.60 4.08
CA ALA A 139 6.06 7.82 4.89
C ALA A 139 6.45 9.08 4.10
N MET A 140 7.50 8.99 3.27
CA MET A 140 7.97 10.09 2.43
C MET A 140 7.17 10.28 1.13
N ARG A 141 6.27 9.35 0.79
CA ARG A 141 5.49 9.35 -0.47
C ARG A 141 6.37 9.51 -1.72
N ARG A 142 7.54 8.86 -1.74
CA ARG A 142 8.47 8.94 -2.89
C ARG A 142 7.94 8.17 -4.10
N PRO A 143 8.40 8.50 -5.33
CA PRO A 143 8.14 7.67 -6.50
C PRO A 143 8.62 6.23 -6.22
N GLY A 144 7.78 5.24 -6.51
CA GLY A 144 8.03 3.84 -6.19
C GLY A 144 7.66 3.39 -4.77
N ALA A 145 7.12 4.27 -3.92
CA ALA A 145 6.69 3.92 -2.56
C ALA A 145 5.67 2.77 -2.51
N ARG A 146 4.79 2.67 -3.51
CA ARG A 146 3.83 1.56 -3.62
C ARG A 146 4.54 0.21 -3.79
N THR A 147 5.48 0.12 -4.72
CA THR A 147 6.20 -1.11 -5.02
C THR A 147 7.03 -1.55 -3.82
N LEU A 148 7.77 -0.63 -3.22
CA LEU A 148 8.56 -0.91 -2.01
C LEU A 148 7.69 -1.25 -0.80
N GLY A 149 6.54 -0.58 -0.66
CA GLY A 149 5.55 -0.89 0.38
C GLY A 149 4.96 -2.29 0.24
N LEU A 150 4.66 -2.73 -0.99
CA LEU A 150 4.20 -4.10 -1.26
C LEU A 150 5.30 -5.13 -0.95
N ILE A 151 6.53 -4.87 -1.38
CA ILE A 151 7.68 -5.73 -1.08
C ILE A 151 7.88 -5.83 0.45
N ALA A 152 7.80 -4.72 1.18
CA ALA A 152 7.85 -4.71 2.64
C ALA A 152 6.70 -5.47 3.30
N GLY A 153 5.48 -5.34 2.77
CA GLY A 153 4.31 -6.10 3.24
C GLY A 153 4.51 -7.62 3.07
N PHE A 154 4.95 -8.06 1.89
CA PHE A 154 5.27 -9.47 1.65
C PHE A 154 6.46 -9.95 2.48
N ALA A 155 7.51 -9.15 2.61
CA ALA A 155 8.66 -9.47 3.45
C ALA A 155 8.22 -9.66 4.92
N SER A 156 7.24 -8.88 5.40
CA SER A 156 6.66 -9.05 6.74
C SER A 156 5.93 -10.37 6.90
N CYS A 157 5.16 -10.79 5.88
CA CYS A 157 4.50 -12.10 5.85
C CYS A 157 5.49 -13.27 5.77
N VAL A 158 6.62 -13.08 5.07
CA VAL A 158 7.66 -14.11 4.96
C VAL A 158 8.56 -14.11 6.18
N SER A 159 8.68 -13.03 6.96
CA SER A 159 9.51 -12.99 8.18
C SER A 159 9.01 -13.89 9.32
N VAL A 160 8.03 -14.74 9.06
CA VAL A 160 7.37 -15.69 9.96
C VAL A 160 8.24 -16.95 10.18
N TRP A 161 9.57 -16.83 10.08
CA TRP A 161 10.51 -17.91 10.43
C TRP A 161 11.28 -17.58 11.73
N GLY A 162 10.66 -17.71 12.91
CA GLY A 162 11.41 -18.03 14.13
C GLY A 162 10.80 -17.78 15.52
N TYR A 163 9.86 -16.86 15.75
CA TYR A 163 9.57 -16.37 17.12
C TYR A 163 8.13 -15.94 17.40
N CYS A 164 7.75 -15.88 18.69
CA CYS A 164 6.44 -15.46 19.22
C CYS A 164 5.87 -14.12 18.71
N VAL A 165 6.64 -13.32 17.95
CA VAL A 165 6.22 -12.05 17.31
C VAL A 165 5.42 -12.27 16.02
N TYR A 166 5.22 -13.53 15.60
CA TYR A 166 4.49 -13.93 14.40
C TYR A 166 3.18 -13.20 14.09
N PRO A 167 2.21 -13.10 15.02
CA PRO A 167 0.92 -12.52 14.68
C PRO A 167 1.03 -11.03 14.36
N LEU A 168 1.98 -10.32 14.98
CA LEU A 168 2.15 -8.87 14.78
C LEU A 168 2.74 -8.56 13.40
N CYS A 169 3.83 -9.24 13.01
CA CYS A 169 4.44 -9.02 11.70
C CYS A 169 3.52 -9.46 10.56
N LEU A 170 2.81 -10.58 10.73
CA LEU A 170 1.83 -11.04 9.75
C LEU A 170 0.66 -10.05 9.63
N ALA A 171 0.10 -9.59 10.75
CA ALA A 171 -0.98 -8.60 10.74
C ALA A 171 -0.54 -7.27 10.09
N ALA A 172 0.67 -6.80 10.40
CA ALA A 172 1.26 -5.62 9.77
C ALA A 172 1.43 -5.78 8.26
N GLY A 173 1.93 -6.95 7.81
CA GLY A 173 2.08 -7.28 6.40
C GLY A 173 0.74 -7.31 5.65
N ILE A 174 -0.24 -8.05 6.17
CA ILE A 174 -1.59 -8.14 5.59
C ILE A 174 -2.25 -6.77 5.55
N TYR A 175 -2.19 -6.00 6.66
CA TYR A 175 -2.76 -4.65 6.72
C TYR A 175 -2.14 -3.74 5.66
N THR A 176 -0.81 -3.76 5.52
CA THR A 176 -0.09 -2.97 4.52
C THR A 176 -0.54 -3.31 3.11
N VAL A 177 -0.64 -4.60 2.78
CA VAL A 177 -1.12 -5.05 1.47
C VAL A 177 -2.55 -4.56 1.22
N ILE A 178 -3.47 -4.77 2.16
CA ILE A 178 -4.87 -4.32 2.02
C ILE A 178 -4.95 -2.81 1.78
N VAL A 179 -4.21 -2.00 2.54
CA VAL A 179 -4.19 -0.54 2.39
C VAL A 179 -3.65 -0.11 1.03
N LEU A 180 -2.60 -0.77 0.52
CA LEU A 180 -1.98 -0.46 -0.78
C LEU A 180 -2.80 -0.89 -2.00
N PHE A 181 -3.72 -1.85 -1.83
CA PHE A 181 -4.66 -2.25 -2.87
C PHE A 181 -5.92 -1.37 -2.93
N ARG A 182 -6.19 -0.54 -1.92
CA ARG A 182 -7.31 0.42 -1.99
C ARG A 182 -7.09 1.45 -3.10
N ARG A 183 -8.15 1.68 -3.88
CA ARG A 183 -8.15 2.59 -5.03
C ARG A 183 -7.73 4.01 -4.64
N GLU A 184 -8.26 4.52 -3.53
CA GLU A 184 -7.95 5.86 -3.03
C GLU A 184 -6.44 6.02 -2.77
N THR A 185 -5.82 5.05 -2.10
CA THR A 185 -4.38 5.04 -1.82
C THR A 185 -3.56 5.00 -3.09
N ARG A 186 -4.00 4.21 -4.08
CA ARG A 186 -3.35 4.10 -5.39
C ARG A 186 -3.35 5.43 -6.12
N GLU A 187 -4.52 6.06 -6.24
CA GLU A 187 -4.68 7.35 -6.92
C GLU A 187 -3.82 8.43 -6.26
N MET A 188 -3.75 8.47 -4.93
CA MET A 188 -2.87 9.40 -4.21
C MET A 188 -1.38 9.17 -4.50
N LEU A 189 -0.92 7.91 -4.51
CA LEU A 189 0.49 7.59 -4.75
C LEU A 189 0.89 7.89 -6.21
N GLU A 190 -0.01 7.64 -7.15
CA GLU A 190 0.18 7.99 -8.56
C GLU A 190 0.21 9.51 -8.76
N ALA A 191 -0.67 10.26 -8.08
CA ALA A 191 -0.68 11.72 -8.10
C ALA A 191 0.59 12.35 -7.50
N SER A 192 1.25 11.67 -6.54
CA SER A 192 2.52 12.13 -5.98
C SER A 192 3.76 11.76 -6.80
N ALA A 193 3.61 10.93 -7.82
CA ALA A 193 4.72 10.42 -8.64
C ALA A 193 4.94 11.20 -9.93
N GLY A 194 3.98 12.03 -10.36
CA GLY A 194 4.09 12.96 -11.49
C GLY A 194 4.56 14.33 -11.03
#